data_AF-A0A835ZB25-F1
#
_entry.id   AF-A0A835ZB25-F1
#
_cell.length_a   1.000
_cell.length_b   1.000
_cell.length_c   1.000
_cell.angle_alpha   90.00
_cell.angle_beta   90.00
_cell.angle_gamma   90.00
#
_symmetry.space_group_name_H-M   'P 1'
#
loop_
_entity.id
_entity.type
_entity.pdbx_description
1 polymer ?
#
loop_
_entity_poly.entity_id
_entity_poly.type
_entity_poly.pdbx_seq_one_letter_code
_entity_poly.pdbx_strand_id
1 'polypeptide(L)'
;MRVPLALLGLSLLSNPCTSFSPLPGHSCRARNGASPTKTRAASASGAPRLSNTGKLRELLAEQERTGEALIMPCCYDGLTARLVEQGGFPLTFMTGFGVSASHGFPDTQLISYAEMQQRALEIIAALDSIPCIGDGDTGYGNAVNVKRTVRGYAQAGLAAIMIEDQVSPKKCGHTRGKDVVGRAEALARVQAACDARDEGADILILARTDARGPLGMREALERCQEFKRIGADIIFLEAPESVQEMQQFCDEVPGPKLANMLEHGKTPILSPKELGAMGFAIAAYPLTLLSASMRAMRFALQRLKAGESCDDLLLPFQEVQAGVGFPDYWAEEDRYRT
;
A
#
# COMPACT_ATOMS: atom_id res chain seq x y z
N MET A 1 -35.20 62.84 0.81
CA MET A 1 -33.74 62.70 0.59
C MET A 1 -33.46 61.21 0.39
N ARG A 2 -33.09 60.82 -0.84
CA ARG A 2 -33.09 59.45 -1.37
C ARG A 2 -31.91 59.32 -2.36
N VAL A 3 -31.28 58.13 -2.39
CA VAL A 3 -30.35 57.54 -3.41
C VAL A 3 -28.90 58.10 -3.43
N PRO A 4 -27.82 57.38 -3.87
CA PRO A 4 -27.64 56.02 -4.48
C PRO A 4 -26.68 55.07 -3.70
N LEU A 5 -26.62 53.74 -3.86
CA LEU A 5 -26.54 52.80 -5.02
C LEU A 5 -25.27 52.93 -5.89
N ALA A 6 -24.25 52.11 -5.63
CA ALA A 6 -23.16 51.86 -6.56
C ALA A 6 -22.72 50.38 -6.51
N LEU A 7 -22.74 49.79 -7.69
CA LEU A 7 -22.21 48.49 -8.07
C LEU A 7 -20.72 48.37 -7.77
N LEU A 8 -20.25 47.15 -7.48
CA LEU A 8 -18.97 46.64 -8.00
C LEU A 8 -19.05 45.11 -8.02
N GLY A 9 -19.04 44.56 -9.23
CA GLY A 9 -19.10 43.13 -9.49
C GLY A 9 -17.80 42.43 -9.11
N LEU A 10 -17.91 41.26 -8.50
CA LEU A 10 -16.83 40.28 -8.47
C LEU A 10 -17.07 39.25 -9.57
N SER A 11 -16.06 39.12 -10.42
CA SER A 11 -15.97 38.14 -11.48
C SER A 11 -15.93 36.72 -10.91
N LEU A 12 -16.86 35.89 -11.37
CA LEU A 12 -16.75 34.44 -11.34
C LEU A 12 -15.70 34.04 -12.37
N LEU A 13 -14.47 33.76 -11.93
CA LEU A 13 -13.50 33.02 -12.73
C LEU A 13 -13.86 31.53 -12.68
N SER A 14 -14.69 31.14 -13.63
CA SER A 14 -14.80 29.78 -14.14
C SER A 14 -13.47 29.34 -14.73
N ASN A 15 -12.82 28.34 -14.12
CA ASN A 15 -11.76 27.56 -14.77
C ASN A 15 -12.28 26.14 -15.05
N PRO A 16 -12.79 25.86 -16.26
CA PRO A 16 -12.88 24.51 -16.79
C PRO A 16 -11.71 24.31 -17.76
N CYS A 17 -10.76 23.44 -17.42
CA CYS A 17 -9.92 22.70 -18.38
C CYS A 17 -8.72 22.08 -17.64
N THR A 18 -8.83 20.82 -17.29
CA THR A 18 -7.69 19.90 -17.45
C THR A 18 -8.22 18.75 -18.28
N SER A 19 -7.91 18.83 -19.57
CA SER A 19 -8.13 17.80 -20.58
C SER A 19 -7.38 16.54 -20.16
N PHE A 20 -8.11 15.45 -19.92
CA PHE A 20 -7.55 14.11 -20.03
C PHE A 20 -7.15 13.91 -21.50
N SER A 21 -5.85 13.82 -21.77
CA SER A 21 -5.37 13.39 -23.07
C SER A 21 -5.75 11.92 -23.28
N PRO A 22 -6.39 11.55 -24.40
CA PRO A 22 -6.60 10.15 -24.71
C PRO A 22 -5.25 9.48 -25.01
N LEU A 23 -5.04 8.30 -24.45
CA LEU A 23 -3.92 7.42 -24.82
C LEU A 23 -3.93 7.19 -26.34
N PRO A 24 -2.76 7.15 -27.02
CA PRO A 24 -2.70 6.99 -28.46
C PRO A 24 -3.35 5.67 -28.88
N GLY A 25 -4.34 5.78 -29.77
CA GLY A 25 -5.10 4.66 -30.30
C GLY A 25 -4.21 3.66 -31.05
N HIS A 26 -4.11 2.45 -30.50
CA HIS A 26 -3.62 1.31 -31.27
C HIS A 26 -4.70 0.90 -32.28
N SER A 27 -4.40 1.12 -33.55
CA SER A 27 -5.20 0.63 -34.67
C SER A 27 -5.36 -0.89 -34.58
N CYS A 28 -6.59 -1.35 -34.37
CA CYS A 28 -6.91 -2.77 -34.36
C CYS A 28 -7.02 -3.25 -35.82
N ARG A 29 -5.94 -3.83 -36.35
CA ARG A 29 -6.02 -4.65 -37.58
C ARG A 29 -6.35 -6.08 -37.17
N ALA A 30 -7.56 -6.51 -37.51
CA ALA A 30 -7.97 -7.90 -37.47
C ALA A 30 -6.97 -8.77 -38.24
N ARG A 31 -6.31 -9.70 -37.54
CA ARG A 31 -5.63 -10.84 -38.16
C ARG A 31 -6.37 -12.10 -37.75
N ASN A 32 -7.08 -12.68 -38.70
CA ASN A 32 -7.47 -14.08 -38.67
C ASN A 32 -6.19 -14.92 -38.58
N GLY A 33 -6.07 -15.69 -37.50
CA GLY A 33 -4.98 -16.64 -37.29
C GLY A 33 -5.42 -17.66 -36.24
N ALA A 34 -5.57 -18.91 -36.68
CA ALA A 34 -6.02 -20.03 -35.88
C ALA A 34 -5.30 -20.14 -34.53
N SER A 35 -6.08 -20.37 -33.47
CA SER A 35 -5.58 -20.65 -32.13
C SER A 35 -4.82 -21.98 -32.12
N PRO A 36 -3.52 -22.00 -31.73
CA PRO A 36 -2.89 -23.25 -31.38
C PRO A 36 -3.39 -23.63 -29.98
N THR A 37 -4.19 -24.69 -29.91
CA THR A 37 -4.52 -25.41 -28.67
C THR A 37 -3.21 -25.74 -27.95
N LYS A 38 -2.85 -24.94 -26.94
CA LYS A 38 -1.81 -25.30 -25.98
C LYS A 38 -2.42 -26.31 -25.02
N THR A 39 -2.40 -27.57 -25.41
CA THR A 39 -2.51 -28.69 -24.46
C THR A 39 -1.32 -28.54 -23.52
N ARG A 40 -1.56 -28.02 -22.31
CA ARG A 40 -0.53 -27.86 -21.29
C ARG A 40 -0.23 -29.26 -20.77
N ALA A 41 0.74 -29.92 -21.40
CA ALA A 41 1.40 -31.07 -20.81
C ALA A 41 1.95 -30.60 -19.45
N ALA A 42 1.54 -31.27 -18.37
CA ALA A 42 2.08 -31.05 -17.05
C ALA A 42 3.57 -31.44 -17.05
N SER A 43 4.45 -30.48 -17.37
CA SER A 43 5.87 -30.63 -17.11
C SER A 43 6.08 -30.43 -15.61
N ALA A 44 6.11 -31.54 -14.88
CA ALA A 44 6.59 -31.58 -13.51
C ALA A 44 8.11 -31.33 -13.50
N SER A 45 8.52 -30.07 -13.69
CA SER A 45 9.86 -29.58 -13.31
C SER A 45 9.67 -28.76 -12.04
N GLY A 46 9.42 -29.44 -10.93
CA GLY A 46 9.00 -28.84 -9.66
C GLY A 46 10.16 -28.24 -8.88
N ALA A 47 10.66 -27.07 -9.31
CA ALA A 47 11.24 -26.16 -8.34
C ALA A 47 10.10 -25.74 -7.38
N PRO A 48 10.30 -25.77 -6.05
CA PRO A 48 9.26 -25.37 -5.11
C PRO A 48 8.84 -23.93 -5.40
N ARG A 49 7.52 -23.68 -5.48
CA ARG A 49 6.97 -22.33 -5.64
C ARG A 49 7.39 -21.52 -4.41
N LEU A 50 8.08 -20.40 -4.62
CA LEU A 50 8.55 -19.54 -3.55
C LEU A 50 7.36 -19.06 -2.69
N SER A 51 7.54 -19.03 -1.38
CA SER A 51 6.58 -18.37 -0.49
C SER A 51 6.54 -16.87 -0.78
N ASN A 52 5.47 -16.18 -0.35
CA ASN A 52 5.36 -14.74 -0.54
C ASN A 52 6.53 -14.00 0.15
N THR A 53 6.97 -14.49 1.30
CA THR A 53 8.17 -14.01 2.00
C THR A 53 9.44 -14.21 1.17
N GLY A 54 9.60 -15.38 0.54
CA GLY A 54 10.70 -15.65 -0.40
C GLY A 54 10.71 -14.69 -1.60
N LYS A 55 9.56 -14.46 -2.23
CA LYS A 55 9.42 -13.49 -3.33
C LYS A 55 9.80 -12.08 -2.90
N LEU A 56 9.37 -11.64 -1.72
CA LEU A 56 9.73 -10.31 -1.21
C LEU A 56 11.24 -10.20 -0.95
N ARG A 57 11.89 -11.25 -0.44
CA ARG A 57 13.36 -11.26 -0.29
C ARG A 57 14.07 -11.13 -1.64
N GLU A 58 13.58 -11.80 -2.68
CA GLU A 58 14.15 -11.67 -4.04
C GLU A 58 13.98 -10.26 -4.60
N LEU A 59 12.80 -9.64 -4.43
CA LEU A 59 12.57 -8.26 -4.85
C LEU A 59 13.50 -7.28 -4.14
N LEU A 60 13.71 -7.44 -2.83
CA LEU A 60 14.64 -6.59 -2.07
C LEU A 60 16.10 -6.79 -2.51
N ALA A 61 16.51 -8.03 -2.78
CA ALA A 61 17.85 -8.31 -3.29
C ALA A 61 18.07 -7.77 -4.71
N GLU A 62 17.05 -7.85 -5.56
CA GLU A 62 17.07 -7.25 -6.89
C GLU A 62 17.15 -5.73 -6.82
N GLN A 63 16.37 -5.11 -5.93
CA GLN A 63 16.46 -3.68 -5.68
C GLN A 63 17.87 -3.28 -5.23
N GLU A 64 18.47 -4.00 -4.28
CA GLU A 64 19.83 -3.72 -3.81
C GLU A 64 20.86 -3.77 -4.95
N ARG A 65 20.70 -4.74 -5.88
CA ARG A 65 21.58 -4.88 -7.04
C ARG A 65 21.40 -3.76 -8.07
N THR A 66 20.18 -3.29 -8.28
CA THR A 66 19.84 -2.34 -9.36
C THR A 66 19.84 -0.89 -8.89
N GLY A 67 19.61 -0.65 -7.60
CA GLY A 67 19.37 0.69 -7.04
C GLY A 67 18.00 1.27 -7.42
N GLU A 68 17.12 0.53 -8.09
CA GLU A 68 15.81 1.02 -8.52
C GLU A 68 14.75 0.75 -7.46
N ALA A 69 14.14 1.80 -6.89
CA ALA A 69 13.11 1.63 -5.87
C ALA A 69 11.88 0.89 -6.41
N LEU A 70 11.41 -0.10 -5.67
CA LEU A 70 10.20 -0.86 -5.96
C LEU A 70 8.98 0.03 -5.78
N ILE A 71 8.16 0.16 -6.82
CA ILE A 71 6.92 0.94 -6.78
C ILE A 71 5.82 0.07 -6.16
N MET A 72 5.23 0.54 -5.06
CA MET A 72 4.24 -0.24 -4.28
C MET A 72 2.96 0.56 -4.03
N PRO A 73 1.96 0.48 -4.92
CA PRO A 73 0.61 0.92 -4.61
C PRO A 73 -0.01 0.08 -3.50
N CYS A 74 -0.73 0.72 -2.59
CA CYS A 74 -1.35 0.03 -1.46
C CYS A 74 -2.81 -0.32 -1.73
N CYS A 75 -3.17 -1.57 -1.46
CA CYS A 75 -4.54 -2.08 -1.53
C CYS A 75 -5.20 -2.07 -0.15
N TYR A 76 -6.51 -2.24 -0.12
CA TYR A 76 -7.29 -2.28 1.12
C TYR A 76 -8.46 -3.28 1.10
N ASP A 77 -8.68 -3.96 -0.02
CA ASP A 77 -9.67 -5.04 -0.21
C ASP A 77 -9.24 -5.95 -1.39
N GLY A 78 -10.00 -7.02 -1.63
CA GLY A 78 -9.69 -7.96 -2.71
C GLY A 78 -9.74 -7.35 -4.12
N LEU A 79 -10.63 -6.38 -4.35
CA LEU A 79 -10.75 -5.70 -5.65
C LEU A 79 -9.50 -4.88 -5.95
N THR A 80 -9.10 -4.02 -5.01
CA THR A 80 -7.91 -3.18 -5.16
C THR A 80 -6.63 -4.01 -5.24
N ALA A 81 -6.53 -5.13 -4.51
CA ALA A 81 -5.41 -6.05 -4.63
C ALA A 81 -5.29 -6.63 -6.05
N ARG A 82 -6.39 -7.12 -6.63
CA ARG A 82 -6.43 -7.60 -8.03
C ARG A 82 -6.02 -6.53 -9.01
N LEU A 83 -6.54 -5.31 -8.86
CA LEU A 83 -6.22 -4.20 -9.77
C LEU A 83 -4.73 -3.80 -9.68
N VAL A 84 -4.11 -3.88 -8.50
CA VAL A 84 -2.67 -3.67 -8.36
C VAL A 84 -1.88 -4.76 -9.09
N GLU A 85 -2.24 -6.03 -8.94
CA GLU A 85 -1.57 -7.13 -9.65
C GLU A 85 -1.76 -7.04 -11.17
N GLN A 86 -2.99 -6.76 -11.64
CA GLN A 86 -3.29 -6.54 -13.06
C GLN A 86 -2.55 -5.33 -13.65
N GLY A 87 -2.27 -4.33 -12.83
CA GLY A 87 -1.42 -3.19 -13.19
C GLY A 87 0.06 -3.54 -13.40
N GLY A 88 0.46 -4.78 -13.10
CA GLY A 88 1.84 -5.26 -13.28
C GLY A 88 2.79 -4.79 -12.18
N PHE A 89 2.29 -4.32 -11.04
CA PHE A 89 3.14 -3.93 -9.91
C PHE A 89 3.72 -5.18 -9.24
N PRO A 90 5.01 -5.16 -8.85
CA PRO A 90 5.70 -6.36 -8.36
C PRO A 90 5.32 -6.77 -6.94
N LEU A 91 4.72 -5.86 -6.16
CA LEU A 91 4.30 -6.05 -4.77
C LEU A 91 3.21 -5.05 -4.39
N THR A 92 2.50 -5.33 -3.30
CA THR A 92 1.51 -4.40 -2.72
C THR A 92 1.62 -4.37 -1.19
N PHE A 93 0.88 -3.45 -0.57
CA PHE A 93 0.76 -3.30 0.88
C PHE A 93 -0.70 -3.13 1.26
N MET A 94 -1.18 -3.88 2.24
CA MET A 94 -2.51 -3.72 2.85
C MET A 94 -2.47 -2.52 3.80
N THR A 95 -2.99 -1.37 3.36
CA THR A 95 -2.98 -0.12 4.16
C THR A 95 -4.02 -0.15 5.29
N GLY A 96 -3.60 0.03 6.55
CA GLY A 96 -4.54 0.11 7.69
C GLY A 96 -5.51 1.29 7.58
N PHE A 97 -5.09 2.40 6.98
CA PHE A 97 -5.98 3.51 6.67
C PHE A 97 -7.05 3.12 5.67
N GLY A 98 -6.66 2.49 4.55
CA GLY A 98 -7.62 2.07 3.53
C GLY A 98 -8.61 1.04 4.07
N VAL A 99 -8.16 0.10 4.90
CA VAL A 99 -9.06 -0.86 5.57
C VAL A 99 -10.02 -0.15 6.52
N SER A 100 -9.54 0.81 7.32
CA SER A 100 -10.44 1.61 8.18
C SER A 100 -11.47 2.38 7.35
N ALA A 101 -11.03 2.99 6.24
CA ALA A 101 -11.89 3.76 5.36
C ALA A 101 -12.94 2.91 4.64
N SER A 102 -12.63 1.67 4.26
CA SER A 102 -13.60 0.74 3.67
C SER A 102 -14.69 0.30 4.67
N HIS A 103 -14.41 0.39 5.97
CA HIS A 103 -15.39 0.25 7.04
C HIS A 103 -16.12 1.56 7.39
N GLY A 104 -15.80 2.68 6.72
CA GLY A 104 -16.36 4.00 7.01
C GLY A 104 -15.81 4.66 8.27
N PHE A 105 -14.68 4.18 8.79
CA PHE A 105 -14.04 4.69 10.00
C PHE A 105 -12.74 5.45 9.70
N PRO A 106 -12.34 6.38 10.58
CA PRO A 106 -11.02 6.99 10.51
C PRO A 106 -9.92 6.00 10.91
N ASP A 107 -8.70 6.24 10.44
CA ASP A 107 -7.50 5.50 10.83
C ASP A 107 -7.02 5.88 12.24
N THR A 108 -7.72 5.34 13.24
CA THR A 108 -7.48 5.59 14.67
C THR A 108 -7.49 4.30 15.49
N GLN A 109 -7.08 3.18 14.89
CA GLN A 109 -7.06 1.85 15.51
C GLN A 109 -8.42 1.38 16.07
N LEU A 110 -9.52 1.79 15.44
CA LEU A 110 -10.86 1.28 15.75
C LEU A 110 -11.06 -0.15 15.23
N ILE A 111 -10.42 -0.46 14.10
CA ILE A 111 -10.45 -1.80 13.52
C ILE A 111 -9.64 -2.74 14.42
N SER A 112 -10.27 -3.83 14.82
CA SER A 112 -9.65 -4.84 15.66
C SER A 112 -8.63 -5.67 14.89
N TYR A 113 -7.73 -6.34 15.63
CA TYR A 113 -6.83 -7.34 15.05
C TYR A 113 -7.56 -8.37 14.18
N ALA A 114 -8.72 -8.86 14.62
CA ALA A 114 -9.45 -9.91 13.92
C ALA A 114 -9.98 -9.42 12.57
N GLU A 115 -10.47 -8.17 12.51
CA GLU A 115 -10.90 -7.55 11.26
C GLU A 115 -9.74 -7.31 10.31
N MET A 116 -8.59 -6.85 10.82
CA MET A 116 -7.38 -6.67 10.01
C MET A 116 -6.84 -8.01 9.46
N GLN A 117 -6.81 -9.05 10.29
CA GLN A 117 -6.40 -10.39 9.85
C GLN A 117 -7.38 -10.97 8.80
N GLN A 118 -8.69 -10.78 9.00
CA GLN A 118 -9.69 -11.20 8.03
C GLN A 118 -9.49 -10.50 6.69
N ARG A 119 -9.15 -9.21 6.71
CA ARG A 119 -8.85 -8.45 5.50
C ARG A 119 -7.58 -8.95 4.80
N ALA A 120 -6.54 -9.30 5.57
CA ALA A 120 -5.33 -9.90 5.02
C ALA A 120 -5.62 -11.22 4.28
N LEU A 121 -6.47 -12.09 4.85
CA LEU A 121 -6.89 -13.34 4.21
C LEU A 121 -7.62 -13.08 2.88
N GLU A 122 -8.53 -12.11 2.85
CA GLU A 122 -9.25 -11.72 1.64
C GLU A 122 -8.30 -11.20 0.54
N ILE A 123 -7.36 -10.32 0.91
CA ILE A 123 -6.38 -9.76 -0.02
C ILE A 123 -5.45 -10.84 -0.57
N ILE A 124 -4.91 -11.70 0.30
CA ILE A 124 -4.02 -12.78 -0.14
C ILE A 124 -4.76 -13.78 -1.03
N ALA A 125 -6.03 -14.09 -0.75
CA ALA A 125 -6.83 -14.96 -1.62
C ALA A 125 -7.14 -14.33 -2.99
N ALA A 126 -7.03 -13.01 -3.11
CA ALA A 126 -7.26 -12.29 -4.35
C ALA A 126 -6.00 -12.13 -5.23
N LEU A 127 -4.81 -12.41 -4.69
CA LEU A 127 -3.51 -12.29 -5.37
C LEU A 127 -2.98 -13.65 -5.83
N ASP A 128 -2.51 -13.73 -7.07
CA ASP A 128 -2.02 -14.99 -7.66
C ASP A 128 -0.51 -15.17 -7.53
N SER A 129 0.23 -14.06 -7.58
CA SER A 129 1.66 -14.07 -7.86
C SER A 129 2.49 -13.09 -7.04
N ILE A 130 1.96 -11.92 -6.68
CA ILE A 130 2.75 -10.88 -6.00
C ILE A 130 2.67 -10.96 -4.47
N PRO A 131 3.76 -10.64 -3.73
CA PRO A 131 3.72 -10.56 -2.27
C PRO A 131 2.96 -9.31 -1.79
N CYS A 132 2.33 -9.44 -0.61
CA CYS A 132 1.68 -8.34 0.09
C CYS A 132 2.30 -8.13 1.48
N ILE A 133 2.59 -6.88 1.83
CA ILE A 133 3.00 -6.45 3.18
C ILE A 133 1.75 -5.99 3.95
N GLY A 134 1.60 -6.37 5.22
CA GLY A 134 0.45 -5.96 6.03
C GLY A 134 0.75 -4.87 7.04
N ASP A 135 -0.17 -3.93 7.21
CA ASP A 135 -0.20 -3.01 8.36
C ASP A 135 -0.60 -3.77 9.64
N GLY A 136 0.31 -3.85 10.60
CA GLY A 136 0.10 -4.47 11.91
C GLY A 136 -0.16 -3.46 13.03
N ASP A 137 -0.30 -2.17 12.70
CA ASP A 137 -0.39 -1.07 13.66
C ASP A 137 0.70 -1.19 14.75
N THR A 138 0.30 -1.10 16.02
CA THR A 138 1.16 -1.28 17.20
C THR A 138 1.24 -2.73 17.69
N GLY A 139 0.67 -3.69 16.92
CA GLY A 139 0.61 -5.11 17.29
C GLY A 139 -0.51 -5.52 18.25
N TYR A 140 -1.51 -4.64 18.46
CA TYR A 140 -2.78 -4.91 19.17
C TYR A 140 -2.64 -5.38 20.62
N GLY A 141 -1.65 -4.85 21.35
CA GLY A 141 -1.49 -5.07 22.78
C GLY A 141 -0.04 -4.94 23.22
N ASN A 142 0.39 -5.83 24.12
CA ASN A 142 1.78 -5.89 24.58
C ASN A 142 2.67 -6.72 23.63
N ALA A 143 3.94 -6.92 23.99
CA ALA A 143 4.89 -7.72 23.22
C ALA A 143 4.38 -9.15 22.87
N VAL A 144 3.65 -9.81 23.77
CA VAL A 144 3.07 -11.15 23.50
C VAL A 144 1.92 -11.06 22.49
N ASN A 145 1.12 -9.99 22.53
CA ASN A 145 0.13 -9.72 21.50
C ASN A 145 0.79 -9.48 20.14
N VAL A 146 1.93 -8.76 20.08
CA VAL A 146 2.71 -8.59 18.86
C VAL A 146 3.10 -9.95 18.27
N LYS A 147 3.62 -10.89 19.08
CA LYS A 147 3.95 -12.25 18.60
C LYS A 147 2.75 -12.97 18.00
N ARG A 148 1.58 -12.88 18.67
CA ARG A 148 0.34 -13.47 18.16
C ARG A 148 -0.07 -12.82 16.82
N THR A 149 0.04 -11.50 16.73
CA THR A 149 -0.29 -10.74 15.51
C THR A 149 0.58 -11.16 14.34
N VAL A 150 1.91 -11.19 14.53
CA VAL A 150 2.90 -11.57 13.51
C VAL A 150 2.66 -12.99 13.01
N ARG A 151 2.43 -13.96 13.93
CA ARG A 151 2.12 -15.34 13.55
C ARG A 151 0.83 -15.44 12.74
N GLY A 152 -0.21 -14.71 13.13
CA GLY A 152 -1.47 -14.73 12.40
C GLY A 152 -1.39 -14.07 11.02
N TYR A 153 -0.54 -13.06 10.84
CA TYR A 153 -0.29 -12.44 9.53
C TYR A 153 0.55 -13.36 8.63
N ALA A 154 1.54 -14.05 9.20
CA ALA A 154 2.30 -15.08 8.49
C ALA A 154 1.38 -16.23 8.02
N GLN A 155 0.47 -16.69 8.90
CA GLN A 155 -0.53 -17.71 8.55
C GLN A 155 -1.51 -17.24 7.47
N ALA A 156 -1.83 -15.95 7.42
CA ALA A 156 -2.64 -15.38 6.36
C ALA A 156 -1.90 -15.30 5.02
N GLY A 157 -0.58 -15.50 4.99
CA GLY A 157 0.25 -15.51 3.78
C GLY A 157 0.85 -14.16 3.41
N LEU A 158 0.82 -13.18 4.32
CA LEU A 158 1.53 -11.90 4.12
C LEU A 158 3.05 -12.12 4.12
N ALA A 159 3.74 -11.43 3.22
CA ALA A 159 5.19 -11.53 3.06
C ALA A 159 5.96 -10.74 4.12
N ALA A 160 5.35 -9.68 4.64
CA ALA A 160 5.91 -8.88 5.72
C ALA A 160 4.79 -8.27 6.58
N ILE A 161 5.14 -7.84 7.79
CA ILE A 161 4.26 -7.09 8.68
C ILE A 161 4.96 -5.82 9.17
N MET A 162 4.24 -4.70 9.13
CA MET A 162 4.65 -3.45 9.76
C MET A 162 4.27 -3.44 11.24
N ILE A 163 5.22 -3.11 12.12
CA ILE A 163 4.96 -2.81 13.54
C ILE A 163 5.51 -1.44 13.89
N GLU A 164 4.68 -0.59 14.51
CA GLU A 164 5.04 0.79 14.87
C GLU A 164 5.09 1.08 16.38
N ASP A 165 5.70 2.21 16.71
CA ASP A 165 6.01 2.64 18.09
C ASP A 165 5.02 3.67 18.67
N GLN A 166 3.86 3.87 18.04
CA GLN A 166 2.83 4.76 18.58
C GLN A 166 2.24 4.25 19.91
N VAL A 167 1.74 5.18 20.72
CA VAL A 167 0.82 4.86 21.82
C VAL A 167 -0.50 4.36 21.23
N SER A 168 -1.03 3.25 21.77
CA SER A 168 -2.34 2.74 21.39
C SER A 168 -3.45 3.52 22.14
N PRO A 169 -4.55 3.93 21.49
CA PRO A 169 -4.86 3.75 20.08
C PRO A 169 -4.02 4.65 19.17
N LYS A 170 -3.43 4.08 18.11
CA LYS A 170 -2.60 4.80 17.15
C LYS A 170 -3.42 5.74 16.26
N LYS A 171 -2.76 6.69 15.60
CA LYS A 171 -3.38 7.59 14.61
C LYS A 171 -2.56 7.64 13.32
N CYS A 172 -3.18 8.04 12.21
CA CYS A 172 -2.48 8.20 10.93
C CYS A 172 -1.22 9.08 11.04
N GLY A 173 -0.12 8.62 10.44
CA GLY A 173 1.23 9.19 10.53
C GLY A 173 1.38 10.65 10.05
N HIS A 174 0.45 11.13 9.23
CA HIS A 174 0.45 12.52 8.75
C HIS A 174 -0.53 13.43 9.51
N THR A 175 -1.21 12.93 10.55
CA THR A 175 -2.18 13.71 11.35
C THR A 175 -1.58 14.34 12.61
N ARG A 176 -2.36 15.19 13.31
CA ARG A 176 -1.95 15.87 14.56
C ARG A 176 -2.19 14.98 15.79
N GLY A 177 -1.41 15.22 16.84
CA GLY A 177 -1.65 14.63 18.17
C GLY A 177 -1.30 13.14 18.26
N LYS A 178 -0.31 12.69 17.46
CA LYS A 178 0.35 11.40 17.66
C LYS A 178 1.34 11.48 18.81
N ASP A 179 1.50 10.37 19.49
CA ASP A 179 2.50 10.18 20.53
C ASP A 179 3.12 8.80 20.36
N VAL A 180 4.33 8.63 20.86
CA VAL A 180 5.08 7.37 20.78
C VAL A 180 5.40 6.84 22.16
N VAL A 181 5.49 5.53 22.29
CA VAL A 181 5.92 4.92 23.54
C VAL A 181 7.41 5.20 23.80
N GLY A 182 7.83 4.99 25.05
CA GLY A 182 9.24 5.05 25.40
C GLY A 182 10.08 4.07 24.58
N ARG A 183 11.34 4.41 24.33
CA ARG A 183 12.24 3.63 23.45
C ARG A 183 12.29 2.15 23.83
N ALA A 184 12.39 1.82 25.13
CA ALA A 184 12.43 0.45 25.60
C ALA A 184 11.18 -0.38 25.19
N GLU A 185 9.99 0.23 25.22
CA GLU A 185 8.76 -0.44 24.80
C GLU A 185 8.71 -0.59 23.27
N ALA A 186 9.13 0.44 22.52
CA ALA A 186 9.22 0.36 21.06
C ALA A 186 10.13 -0.79 20.62
N LEU A 187 11.30 -0.91 21.25
CA LEU A 187 12.24 -2.01 21.01
C LEU A 187 11.65 -3.37 21.42
N ALA A 188 10.96 -3.45 22.55
CA ALA A 188 10.33 -4.70 22.98
C ALA A 188 9.28 -5.20 21.99
N ARG A 189 8.51 -4.30 21.36
CA ARG A 189 7.54 -4.67 20.32
C ARG A 189 8.23 -5.20 19.06
N VAL A 190 9.23 -4.48 18.54
CA VAL A 190 9.96 -4.91 17.34
C VAL A 190 10.74 -6.20 17.61
N GLN A 191 11.38 -6.33 18.78
CA GLN A 191 12.06 -7.56 19.18
C GLN A 191 11.07 -8.73 19.23
N ALA A 192 9.89 -8.56 19.83
CA ALA A 192 8.88 -9.61 19.85
C ALA A 192 8.44 -10.01 18.43
N ALA A 193 8.37 -9.06 17.50
CA ALA A 193 8.08 -9.36 16.10
C ALA A 193 9.21 -10.17 15.44
N CYS A 194 10.46 -9.77 15.64
CA CYS A 194 11.64 -10.54 15.20
C CYS A 194 11.65 -11.94 15.79
N ASP A 195 11.43 -12.08 17.10
CA ASP A 195 11.37 -13.37 17.78
C ASP A 195 10.28 -14.28 17.19
N ALA A 196 9.11 -13.73 16.86
CA ALA A 196 8.04 -14.52 16.26
C ALA A 196 8.42 -15.06 14.86
N ARG A 197 9.14 -14.28 14.05
CA ARG A 197 9.73 -14.73 12.78
C ARG A 197 10.78 -15.80 13.02
N ASP A 198 11.73 -15.54 13.92
CA ASP A 198 12.88 -16.42 14.17
C ASP A 198 12.45 -17.74 14.83
N GLU A 199 11.29 -17.76 15.51
CA GLU A 199 10.60 -18.95 16.03
C GLU A 199 9.77 -19.71 14.97
N GLY A 200 9.87 -19.34 13.69
CA GLY A 200 9.34 -20.11 12.56
C GLY A 200 8.14 -19.50 11.84
N ALA A 201 7.74 -18.26 12.12
CA ALA A 201 6.76 -17.57 11.28
C ALA A 201 7.43 -17.10 9.97
N ASP A 202 6.97 -17.58 8.82
CA ASP A 202 7.51 -17.22 7.51
C ASP A 202 7.04 -15.82 7.07
N ILE A 203 7.63 -14.76 7.64
CA ILE A 203 7.27 -13.35 7.38
C ILE A 203 8.45 -12.41 7.63
N LEU A 204 8.59 -11.31 6.88
CA LEU A 204 9.57 -10.26 7.18
C LEU A 204 9.02 -9.22 8.17
N ILE A 205 9.92 -8.58 8.91
CA ILE A 205 9.56 -7.53 9.87
C ILE A 205 9.91 -6.15 9.27
N LEU A 206 8.89 -5.32 9.11
CA LEU A 206 9.02 -3.91 8.76
C LEU A 206 8.82 -3.07 10.04
N ALA A 207 9.89 -2.46 10.52
CA ALA A 207 9.84 -1.66 11.75
C ALA A 207 9.62 -0.19 11.40
N ARG A 208 8.53 0.39 11.91
CA ARG A 208 8.16 1.78 11.71
C ARG A 208 8.38 2.60 12.98
N THR A 209 8.91 3.81 12.83
CA THR A 209 8.89 4.83 13.90
C THR A 209 8.13 6.07 13.48
N ASP A 210 7.24 6.54 14.35
CA ASP A 210 6.53 7.81 14.25
C ASP A 210 7.22 8.91 15.09
N ALA A 211 8.36 8.61 15.72
CA ALA A 211 9.03 9.47 16.70
C ALA A 211 9.52 10.81 16.14
N ARG A 212 9.67 10.95 14.81
CA ARG A 212 10.09 12.22 14.18
C ARG A 212 9.19 13.37 14.62
N GLY A 213 7.87 13.16 14.61
CA GLY A 213 6.88 14.17 14.97
C GLY A 213 6.98 14.63 16.43
N PRO A 214 6.79 13.73 17.42
CA PRO A 214 6.77 14.10 18.83
C PRO A 214 8.15 14.31 19.48
N LEU A 215 9.19 13.60 19.03
CA LEU A 215 10.51 13.57 19.70
C LEU A 215 11.66 14.11 18.83
N GLY A 216 11.41 14.39 17.56
CA GLY A 216 12.37 14.95 16.62
C GLY A 216 13.20 13.92 15.85
N MET A 217 13.92 14.40 14.84
CA MET A 217 14.61 13.56 13.85
C MET A 217 15.69 12.65 14.49
N ARG A 218 16.48 13.16 15.44
CA ARG A 218 17.57 12.39 16.04
C ARG A 218 17.09 11.17 16.83
N GLU A 219 16.04 11.33 17.65
CA GLU A 219 15.42 10.20 18.35
C GLU A 219 14.91 9.16 17.34
N ALA A 220 14.27 9.61 16.25
CA ALA A 220 13.74 8.72 15.24
C ALA A 220 14.84 7.91 14.52
N LEU A 221 15.96 8.55 14.18
CA LEU A 221 17.13 7.87 13.59
C LEU A 221 17.75 6.87 14.56
N GLU A 222 17.91 7.22 15.84
CA GLU A 222 18.41 6.30 16.87
C GLU A 222 17.50 5.07 16.99
N ARG A 223 16.17 5.25 16.94
CA ARG A 223 15.21 4.12 16.92
C ARG A 223 15.34 3.27 15.67
N CYS A 224 15.44 3.89 14.49
CA CYS A 224 15.62 3.18 13.22
C CYS A 224 16.89 2.32 13.21
N GLN A 225 18.02 2.87 13.67
CA GLN A 225 19.29 2.13 13.79
C GLN A 225 19.15 0.94 14.73
N GLU A 226 18.49 1.15 15.87
CA GLU A 226 18.30 0.11 16.87
C GLU A 226 17.33 -0.98 16.40
N PHE A 227 16.22 -0.62 15.75
CA PHE A 227 15.32 -1.56 15.09
C PHE A 227 16.07 -2.44 14.08
N LYS A 228 16.98 -1.83 13.30
CA LYS A 228 17.81 -2.59 12.38
C LYS A 228 18.79 -3.51 13.13
N ARG A 229 19.42 -3.02 14.19
CA ARG A 229 20.37 -3.77 15.02
C ARG A 229 19.75 -5.02 15.65
N ILE A 230 18.49 -4.95 16.08
CA ILE A 230 17.76 -6.08 16.68
C ILE A 230 17.13 -7.02 15.64
N GLY A 231 17.33 -6.76 14.35
CA GLY A 231 17.00 -7.71 13.28
C GLY A 231 15.74 -7.42 12.48
N ALA A 232 15.20 -6.20 12.50
CA ALA A 232 14.17 -5.82 11.53
C ALA A 232 14.72 -5.92 10.09
N ASP A 233 13.91 -6.44 9.17
CA ASP A 233 14.30 -6.65 7.78
C ASP A 233 14.29 -5.31 7.01
N ILE A 234 13.21 -4.54 7.18
CA ILE A 234 12.94 -3.27 6.49
C ILE A 234 12.69 -2.17 7.52
N ILE A 235 13.21 -0.96 7.29
CA ILE A 235 13.04 0.18 8.19
C ILE A 235 12.18 1.26 7.55
N PHE A 236 11.29 1.85 8.35
CA PHE A 236 10.37 2.89 7.92
C PHE A 236 10.40 4.06 8.92
N LEU A 237 11.00 5.17 8.48
CA LEU A 237 10.88 6.46 9.14
C LEU A 237 9.63 7.18 8.65
N GLU A 238 8.64 7.40 9.52
CA GLU A 238 7.41 8.07 9.15
C GLU A 238 7.57 9.60 9.14
N ALA A 239 7.00 10.21 8.09
CA ALA A 239 6.85 11.64 7.90
C ALA A 239 8.14 12.49 8.04
N PRO A 240 9.29 12.16 7.40
CA PRO A 240 10.37 13.13 7.23
C PRO A 240 9.85 14.34 6.45
N GLU A 241 10.21 15.55 6.87
CA GLU A 241 9.60 16.81 6.37
C GLU A 241 10.46 17.54 5.34
N SER A 242 11.63 16.99 4.99
CA SER A 242 12.50 17.55 3.96
C SER A 242 13.29 16.49 3.21
N VAL A 243 13.76 16.81 2.01
CA VAL A 243 14.64 15.94 1.22
C VAL A 243 15.96 15.68 1.98
N GLN A 244 16.42 16.65 2.77
CA GLN A 244 17.60 16.51 3.62
C GLN A 244 17.40 15.48 4.74
N GLU A 245 16.24 15.49 5.41
CA GLU A 245 15.89 14.47 6.41
C GLU A 245 15.80 13.07 5.75
N MET A 246 15.26 12.98 4.54
CA MET A 246 15.20 11.72 3.79
C MET A 246 16.59 11.19 3.43
N GLN A 247 17.49 12.06 2.94
CA GLN A 247 18.88 11.70 2.65
C GLN A 247 19.61 11.25 3.92
N GLN A 248 19.46 12.00 5.02
CA GLN A 248 20.06 11.66 6.31
C GLN A 248 19.60 10.28 6.80
N PHE A 249 18.32 9.94 6.65
CA PHE A 249 17.80 8.61 6.97
C PHE A 249 18.44 7.50 6.12
N CYS A 250 18.63 7.77 4.83
CA CYS A 250 19.31 6.82 3.94
C CYS A 250 20.78 6.61 4.30
N ASP A 251 21.48 7.69 4.67
CA ASP A 251 22.92 7.67 4.99
C ASP A 251 23.20 6.99 6.36
N GLU A 252 22.37 7.26 7.37
CA GLU A 252 22.66 6.86 8.76
C GLU A 252 22.08 5.50 9.18
N VAL A 253 21.07 5.00 8.48
CA VAL A 253 20.42 3.74 8.82
C VAL A 253 20.83 2.68 7.80
N PRO A 254 21.22 1.45 8.19
CA PRO A 254 21.54 0.40 7.22
C PRO A 254 20.31 -0.38 6.74
N GLY A 255 20.44 -1.08 5.62
CA GLY A 255 19.44 -2.02 5.08
C GLY A 255 18.27 -1.38 4.31
N PRO A 256 17.31 -2.20 3.84
CA PRO A 256 16.18 -1.72 3.03
C PRO A 256 15.29 -0.70 3.74
N LYS A 257 14.86 0.32 3.00
CA LYS A 257 14.06 1.44 3.53
C LYS A 257 12.79 1.63 2.73
N LEU A 258 11.71 1.93 3.42
CA LEU A 258 10.45 2.32 2.82
C LEU A 258 10.29 3.83 2.87
N ALA A 259 10.02 4.44 1.71
CA ALA A 259 9.57 5.81 1.57
C ALA A 259 8.03 5.82 1.45
N ASN A 260 7.35 6.52 2.35
CA ASN A 260 5.90 6.65 2.35
C ASN A 260 5.47 7.90 1.56
N MET A 261 5.17 7.74 0.27
CA MET A 261 4.82 8.83 -0.65
C MET A 261 3.32 9.16 -0.55
N LEU A 262 2.91 9.69 0.60
CA LEU A 262 1.54 10.17 0.80
C LEU A 262 1.34 11.54 0.14
N GLU A 263 0.59 11.59 -0.96
CA GLU A 263 0.29 12.84 -1.66
C GLU A 263 -0.51 13.80 -0.76
N HIS A 264 -0.13 15.08 -0.80
CA HIS A 264 -0.67 16.13 0.08
C HIS A 264 -0.39 15.90 1.58
N GLY A 265 0.54 14.99 1.90
CA GLY A 265 1.06 14.78 3.24
C GLY A 265 2.15 15.77 3.63
N LYS A 266 2.96 15.38 4.62
CA LYS A 266 4.08 16.18 5.16
C LYS A 266 5.39 15.97 4.41
N THR A 267 5.58 14.77 3.87
CA THR A 267 6.83 14.37 3.21
C THR A 267 6.87 14.87 1.78
N PRO A 268 7.98 15.48 1.32
CA PRO A 268 8.16 15.82 -0.08
C PRO A 268 8.00 14.58 -0.98
N ILE A 269 7.20 14.72 -2.05
CA ILE A 269 7.01 13.65 -3.02
C ILE A 269 8.17 13.65 -4.01
N LEU A 270 8.95 12.57 -4.01
CA LEU A 270 10.03 12.32 -4.96
C LEU A 270 9.65 11.19 -5.91
N SER A 271 10.26 11.17 -7.10
CA SER A 271 10.07 10.07 -8.04
C SER A 271 10.75 8.78 -7.53
N PRO A 272 10.28 7.59 -7.94
CA PRO A 272 10.94 6.33 -7.60
C PRO A 272 12.44 6.30 -7.99
N LYS A 273 12.80 6.96 -9.09
CA LYS A 273 14.18 7.09 -9.54
C LYS A 273 15.04 7.90 -8.55
N GLU A 274 14.53 9.03 -8.07
CA GLU A 274 15.22 9.85 -7.06
C GLU A 274 15.33 9.12 -5.72
N LEU A 275 14.27 8.42 -5.31
CA LEU A 275 14.25 7.61 -4.09
C LEU A 275 15.26 6.46 -4.15
N GLY A 276 15.31 5.73 -5.27
CA GLY A 276 16.29 4.66 -5.48
C GLY A 276 17.73 5.17 -5.44
N ALA A 277 18.01 6.28 -6.14
CA ALA A 277 19.32 6.93 -6.11
C ALA A 277 19.74 7.41 -4.71
N MET A 278 18.76 7.78 -3.87
CA MET A 278 18.98 8.18 -2.48
C MET A 278 19.28 6.97 -1.56
N GLY A 279 18.84 5.76 -1.92
CA GLY A 279 19.01 4.55 -1.12
C GLY A 279 17.72 3.97 -0.53
N PHE A 280 16.54 4.42 -0.97
CA PHE A 280 15.28 3.77 -0.62
C PHE A 280 15.05 2.52 -1.46
N ALA A 281 14.54 1.48 -0.80
CA ALA A 281 14.20 0.22 -1.45
C ALA A 281 12.79 0.20 -2.01
N ILE A 282 11.85 0.83 -1.30
CA ILE A 282 10.42 0.78 -1.64
C ILE A 282 9.86 2.20 -1.64
N ALA A 283 9.13 2.56 -2.69
CA ALA A 283 8.30 3.75 -2.78
C ALA A 283 6.83 3.32 -2.63
N ALA A 284 6.27 3.54 -1.44
CA ALA A 284 4.89 3.17 -1.11
C ALA A 284 3.92 4.31 -1.41
N TYR A 285 2.78 3.99 -2.02
CA TYR A 285 1.71 4.93 -2.36
C TYR A 285 0.44 4.53 -1.59
N PRO A 286 0.30 4.96 -0.32
CA PRO A 286 -0.66 4.40 0.63
C PRO A 286 -2.11 4.72 0.31
N LEU A 287 -2.40 5.94 -0.15
CA LEU A 287 -3.78 6.45 -0.29
C LEU A 287 -4.16 6.83 -1.72
N THR A 288 -3.27 6.66 -2.70
CA THR A 288 -3.52 7.07 -4.09
C THR A 288 -4.78 6.44 -4.66
N LEU A 289 -4.93 5.11 -4.53
CA LEU A 289 -6.12 4.38 -5.01
C LEU A 289 -7.39 4.75 -4.25
N LEU A 290 -7.29 4.95 -2.92
CA LEU A 290 -8.42 5.39 -2.10
C LEU A 290 -8.88 6.80 -2.49
N SER A 291 -7.95 7.74 -2.61
CA SER A 291 -8.24 9.14 -2.97
C SER A 291 -8.84 9.23 -4.38
N ALA A 292 -8.25 8.52 -5.35
CA ALA A 292 -8.76 8.47 -6.72
C ALA A 292 -10.18 7.88 -6.79
N SER A 293 -10.43 6.76 -6.10
CA SER A 293 -11.75 6.13 -6.06
C SER A 293 -12.80 7.02 -5.38
N MET A 294 -12.46 7.65 -4.25
CA MET A 294 -13.35 8.62 -3.59
C MET A 294 -13.73 9.78 -4.50
N ARG A 295 -12.78 10.31 -5.28
CA ARG A 295 -13.04 11.38 -6.25
C ARG A 295 -14.00 10.90 -7.35
N ALA A 296 -13.74 9.74 -7.94
CA ALA A 296 -14.60 9.17 -8.98
C ALA A 296 -16.02 8.89 -8.49
N MET A 297 -16.15 8.24 -7.32
CA MET A 297 -17.45 7.95 -6.71
C MET A 297 -18.24 9.22 -6.40
N ARG A 298 -17.59 10.25 -5.81
CA ARG A 298 -18.25 11.54 -5.54
C ARG A 298 -18.74 12.22 -6.81
N PHE A 299 -17.95 12.17 -7.89
CA PHE A 299 -18.33 12.76 -9.16
C PHE A 299 -19.52 12.02 -9.80
N ALA A 300 -19.50 10.68 -9.78
CA ALA A 300 -20.62 9.86 -10.24
C ALA A 300 -21.90 10.16 -9.45
N LEU A 301 -21.82 10.21 -8.12
CA LEU A 301 -22.98 10.52 -7.25
C LEU A 301 -23.57 11.90 -7.53
N GLN A 302 -22.73 12.90 -7.84
CA GLN A 302 -23.18 14.24 -8.21
C GLN A 302 -23.97 14.23 -9.53
N ARG A 303 -23.46 13.55 -10.56
CA ARG A 303 -24.12 13.43 -11.87
C ARG A 303 -25.42 12.64 -11.78
N LEU A 304 -25.42 11.53 -11.05
CA LEU A 304 -26.63 10.75 -10.76
C LEU A 304 -27.69 11.60 -10.06
N LYS A 305 -27.30 12.42 -9.07
CA LYS A 305 -28.22 13.35 -8.39
C LYS A 305 -28.80 14.40 -9.34
N ALA A 306 -28.05 14.81 -10.35
CA ALA A 306 -28.49 15.75 -11.39
C ALA A 306 -29.29 15.09 -12.54
N GLY A 307 -29.39 13.75 -12.57
CA GLY A 307 -30.02 13.01 -13.67
C GLY A 307 -29.16 12.96 -14.94
N GLU A 308 -27.86 13.20 -14.83
CA GLU A 308 -26.91 13.18 -15.93
C GLU A 308 -26.34 11.75 -16.13
N SER A 309 -26.08 11.35 -17.38
CA SER A 309 -25.33 10.10 -17.66
C SER A 309 -23.94 10.14 -17.01
N CYS A 310 -23.30 8.99 -16.78
CA CYS A 310 -21.90 8.89 -16.35
C CYS A 310 -21.03 8.09 -17.35
N ASP A 311 -21.50 7.81 -18.57
CA ASP A 311 -20.86 6.84 -19.48
C ASP A 311 -19.37 7.12 -19.76
N ASP A 312 -18.95 8.39 -19.79
CA ASP A 312 -17.55 8.81 -19.98
C ASP A 312 -16.63 8.52 -18.79
N LEU A 313 -17.19 8.24 -17.61
CA LEU A 313 -16.47 7.84 -16.40
C LEU A 313 -16.41 6.31 -16.24
N LEU A 314 -17.36 5.59 -16.83
CA LEU A 314 -17.57 4.17 -16.57
C LEU A 314 -16.68 3.30 -17.47
N LEU A 315 -16.19 2.21 -16.87
CA LEU A 315 -15.59 1.13 -17.64
C LEU A 315 -16.67 0.41 -18.45
N PRO A 316 -16.37 -0.06 -19.67
CA PRO A 316 -17.21 -1.04 -20.35
C PRO A 316 -17.50 -2.25 -19.44
N PHE A 317 -18.70 -2.83 -19.54
CA PHE A 317 -19.10 -3.92 -18.65
C PHE A 317 -18.13 -5.12 -18.71
N GLN A 318 -17.57 -5.43 -19.89
CA GLN A 318 -16.57 -6.49 -20.02
C GLN A 318 -15.29 -6.20 -19.23
N GLU A 319 -14.89 -4.93 -19.11
CA GLU A 319 -13.72 -4.54 -18.30
C GLU A 319 -14.03 -4.63 -16.80
N VAL A 320 -15.25 -4.28 -16.39
CA VAL A 320 -15.70 -4.53 -15.00
C VAL A 320 -15.65 -6.02 -14.68
N GLN A 321 -16.14 -6.86 -15.58
CA GLN A 321 -16.11 -8.32 -15.45
C GLN A 321 -14.68 -8.86 -15.38
N ALA A 322 -13.78 -8.36 -16.24
CA ALA A 322 -12.37 -8.73 -16.22
C ALA A 322 -11.69 -8.31 -14.91
N GLY A 323 -11.97 -7.11 -14.40
CA GLY A 323 -11.42 -6.62 -13.13
C GLY A 323 -11.76 -7.48 -11.93
N VAL A 324 -12.91 -8.18 -11.95
CA VAL A 324 -13.36 -9.07 -10.87
C VAL A 324 -13.14 -10.57 -11.17
N GLY A 325 -12.47 -10.92 -12.27
CA GLY A 325 -12.03 -12.30 -12.55
C GLY A 325 -13.04 -13.20 -13.27
N PHE A 326 -14.06 -12.65 -13.94
CA PHE A 326 -14.99 -13.47 -14.75
C PHE A 326 -14.31 -14.30 -15.85
N PRO A 327 -13.32 -13.78 -16.61
CA PRO A 327 -12.66 -14.57 -17.65
C PRO A 327 -12.04 -15.88 -17.12
N ASP A 328 -11.39 -15.83 -15.95
CA ASP A 328 -10.79 -17.02 -15.33
C ASP A 328 -11.86 -17.97 -14.79
N TYR A 329 -12.92 -17.42 -14.20
CA TYR A 329 -14.06 -18.20 -13.74
C TYR A 329 -14.70 -19.00 -14.89
N TRP A 330 -14.99 -18.37 -16.03
CA TRP A 330 -15.60 -19.07 -17.17
C TRP A 330 -14.67 -20.10 -17.78
N ALA A 331 -13.36 -19.80 -17.87
CA ALA A 331 -12.38 -20.77 -18.34
C ALA A 331 -12.33 -22.01 -17.43
N GLU A 332 -12.47 -21.83 -16.11
CA GLU A 332 -12.53 -22.94 -15.17
C GLU A 332 -13.89 -23.68 -15.24
N GLU A 333 -15.01 -22.96 -15.34
CA GLU A 333 -16.35 -23.53 -15.51
C GLU A 333 -16.44 -24.41 -16.77
N ASP A 334 -15.89 -23.94 -17.90
CA ASP A 334 -15.84 -24.68 -19.15
C ASP A 334 -15.12 -26.04 -19.02
N ARG A 335 -14.15 -26.16 -18.08
CA ARG A 335 -13.44 -27.43 -17.82
C ARG A 335 -14.33 -28.49 -17.15
N TYR A 336 -15.41 -28.09 -16.49
CA TYR A 336 -16.34 -28.99 -15.80
C TYR A 336 -17.70 -29.09 -16.48
N ARG A 337 -17.88 -28.46 -17.65
CA ARG A 337 -19.11 -28.59 -18.41
C ARG A 337 -19.21 -30.01 -18.98
N THR A 338 -20.25 -30.74 -18.57
CA THR A 338 -20.59 -32.10 -19.04
C THR A 338 -21.31 -32.08 -20.37
#